data_AF-A0A848S756-F1
#
_entry.id   AF-A0A848S756-F1
#
_cell.length_a   1.000
_cell.length_b   1.000
_cell.length_c   1.000
_cell.angle_alpha   90.00
_cell.angle_beta   90.00
_cell.angle_gamma   90.00
#
_symmetry.space_group_name_H-M   'P 1'
#
loop_
_entity.id
_entity.type
_entity.pdbx_description
1 polymer ?
#
loop_
_entity_poly.entity_id
_entity_poly.type
_entity_poly.pdbx_seq_one_letter_code
_entity_poly.pdbx_strand_id
1 'polypeptide(L)'
;MDLELPSDAPVVAEIPLPPFADTAEHRRYVRMLQLHLALLDDGDPALSTIAVSAALEDALARDTESDPWLTPLECSVSLTSWFPAPWTPEALARPLSREHRDPPVFADGAWRWLFDPDFTARAGIDGGWEIIRHERGSRSVATVQTDRALTTLWMSHFRTKFAFPLGHAVQPADLETLTQASIAVKTADATDAARPYRSSWRRMRDETITATGDQDTNG
;
A
#
# COMPACT_ATOMS: atom_id res chain seq x y z
N MET A 1 8.79 20.25 -2.54
CA MET A 1 7.83 19.17 -2.87
C MET A 1 7.28 18.76 -1.53
N ASP A 2 6.18 19.39 -1.10
CA ASP A 2 5.60 19.11 0.21
C ASP A 2 4.72 17.88 0.05
N LEU A 3 5.36 16.73 0.18
CA LEU A 3 4.66 15.48 0.37
C LEU A 3 4.62 15.28 1.89
N GLU A 4 3.45 15.41 2.50
CA GLU A 4 3.17 14.79 3.81
C GLU A 4 3.19 13.28 3.59
N LEU A 5 4.40 12.75 3.42
CA LEU A 5 4.67 11.32 3.41
C LEU A 5 4.65 10.86 4.86
N PRO A 6 4.16 9.67 5.17
CA PRO A 6 4.55 8.97 6.38
C PRO A 6 6.01 8.49 6.25
N SER A 7 6.94 9.38 5.86
CA SER A 7 8.37 9.06 5.70
C SER A 7 8.96 8.56 7.01
N ASP A 8 8.40 9.04 8.11
CA ASP A 8 8.85 8.75 9.48
C ASP A 8 8.08 7.58 10.10
N ALA A 9 7.14 6.95 9.38
CA ALA A 9 6.47 5.76 9.89
C ALA A 9 7.49 4.63 10.15
N PRO A 10 7.31 3.77 11.15
CA PRO A 10 8.18 2.64 11.35
C PRO A 10 8.11 1.66 10.16
N VAL A 11 9.24 1.04 9.82
CA VAL A 11 9.31 -0.09 8.87
C VAL A 11 9.44 -1.38 9.65
N VAL A 12 8.74 -2.42 9.21
CA VAL A 12 8.79 -3.76 9.80
C VAL A 12 9.69 -4.63 8.92
N ALA A 13 10.95 -4.81 9.35
CA ALA A 13 11.99 -5.48 8.57
C ALA A 13 11.68 -6.97 8.27
N GLU A 14 10.81 -7.59 9.05
CA GLU A 14 10.43 -9.00 8.96
C GLU A 14 9.35 -9.27 7.90
N ILE A 15 8.77 -8.23 7.30
CA ILE A 15 7.84 -8.40 6.18
C ILE A 15 8.64 -8.84 4.95
N PRO A 16 8.35 -10.03 4.37
CA PRO A 16 9.05 -10.49 3.18
C PRO A 16 8.76 -9.58 1.98
N LEU A 17 9.69 -9.49 1.03
CA LEU A 17 9.52 -8.71 -0.20
C LEU A 17 9.58 -9.60 -1.43
N PRO A 18 8.93 -9.21 -2.54
CA PRO A 18 9.13 -9.88 -3.81
C PRO A 18 10.55 -9.59 -4.37
N PRO A 19 11.15 -10.51 -5.15
CA PRO A 19 10.62 -11.82 -5.48
C PRO A 19 10.63 -12.74 -4.25
N PHE A 20 9.47 -13.29 -3.89
CA PHE A 20 9.31 -14.17 -2.74
C PHE A 20 10.08 -15.46 -2.96
N ALA A 21 10.75 -15.96 -1.90
CA ALA A 21 11.55 -17.17 -2.01
C ALA A 21 10.66 -18.41 -2.30
N ASP A 22 9.47 -18.43 -1.73
CA ASP A 22 8.47 -19.48 -1.91
C ASP A 22 7.05 -18.99 -1.64
N THR A 23 6.08 -19.89 -1.84
CA THR A 23 4.66 -19.61 -1.56
C THR A 23 4.39 -19.32 -0.08
N ALA A 24 5.19 -19.83 0.85
CA ALA A 24 4.98 -19.56 2.28
C ALA A 24 5.33 -18.11 2.64
N GLU A 25 6.39 -17.55 2.06
CA GLU A 25 6.72 -16.13 2.18
C GLU A 25 5.66 -15.23 1.55
N HIS A 26 5.17 -15.58 0.35
CA HIS A 26 4.08 -14.83 -0.29
C HIS A 26 2.80 -14.87 0.56
N ARG A 27 2.42 -16.03 1.10
CA ARG A 27 1.29 -16.13 2.05
C ARG A 27 1.51 -15.30 3.30
N ARG A 28 2.74 -15.27 3.83
CA ARG A 28 3.07 -14.45 5.00
C ARG A 28 2.94 -12.96 4.68
N TYR A 29 3.37 -12.53 3.50
CA TYR A 29 3.16 -11.15 3.02
C TYR A 29 1.67 -10.78 3.04
N VAL A 30 0.83 -11.58 2.38
CA VAL A 30 -0.61 -11.31 2.26
C VAL A 30 -1.29 -11.26 3.64
N ARG A 31 -0.94 -12.16 4.55
CA ARG A 31 -1.49 -12.17 5.92
C ARG A 31 -1.08 -10.94 6.71
N MET A 32 0.17 -10.50 6.59
CA MET A 32 0.65 -9.27 7.22
C MET A 32 -0.06 -8.04 6.64
N LEU A 33 -0.33 -8.03 5.32
CA LEU A 33 -1.09 -6.97 4.67
C LEU A 33 -2.55 -6.92 5.16
N GLN A 34 -3.24 -8.06 5.22
CA GLN A 34 -4.59 -8.16 5.77
C GLN A 34 -4.65 -7.68 7.22
N LEU A 35 -3.67 -8.08 8.04
CA LEU A 35 -3.56 -7.63 9.43
C LEU A 35 -3.36 -6.12 9.52
N HIS A 36 -2.45 -5.55 8.71
CA HIS A 36 -2.23 -4.11 8.63
C HIS A 36 -3.53 -3.35 8.30
N LEU A 37 -4.29 -3.80 7.30
CA LEU A 37 -5.58 -3.18 6.97
C LEU A 37 -6.56 -3.20 8.15
N ALA A 38 -6.65 -4.33 8.86
CA ALA A 38 -7.52 -4.46 10.03
C ALA A 38 -7.08 -3.57 11.22
N LEU A 39 -5.79 -3.24 11.32
CA LEU A 39 -5.26 -2.32 12.33
C LEU A 39 -5.54 -0.85 12.00
N LEU A 40 -5.78 -0.50 10.73
CA LEU A 40 -6.10 0.87 10.31
C LEU A 40 -7.54 1.30 10.63
N ASP A 41 -8.45 0.35 10.84
CA ASP A 41 -9.85 0.66 11.18
C ASP A 41 -9.95 1.11 12.64
N ASP A 42 -10.72 2.17 12.97
CA ASP A 42 -10.84 2.70 14.35
C ASP A 42 -11.57 1.75 15.34
N GLY A 43 -12.04 0.58 14.90
CA GLY A 43 -12.83 -0.36 15.71
C GLY A 43 -12.79 -1.81 15.22
N ASP A 44 -13.97 -2.40 14.95
CA ASP A 44 -13.96 -3.67 14.23
C ASP A 44 -13.47 -3.45 12.79
N PRO A 45 -12.89 -4.48 12.15
CA PRO A 45 -12.55 -4.41 10.74
C PRO A 45 -13.79 -4.07 9.93
N ALA A 46 -13.72 -3.00 9.15
CA ALA A 46 -14.84 -2.52 8.34
C ALA A 46 -15.24 -3.54 7.27
N LEU A 47 -16.48 -3.49 6.78
CA LEU A 47 -16.95 -4.31 5.66
C LEU A 47 -16.03 -4.25 4.44
N SER A 48 -15.53 -3.06 4.11
CA SER A 48 -14.55 -2.88 3.04
C SER A 48 -13.25 -3.64 3.31
N THR A 49 -12.73 -3.57 4.53
CA THR A 49 -11.51 -4.27 4.96
C THR A 49 -11.69 -5.79 4.88
N ILE A 50 -12.83 -6.30 5.33
CA ILE A 50 -13.17 -7.74 5.23
C ILE A 50 -13.26 -8.17 3.76
N ALA A 51 -13.95 -7.39 2.92
CA ALA A 51 -14.12 -7.69 1.51
C ALA A 51 -12.78 -7.71 0.75
N VAL A 52 -11.91 -6.71 1.00
CA VAL A 52 -10.55 -6.68 0.44
C VAL A 52 -9.73 -7.86 0.94
N SER A 53 -9.79 -8.18 2.24
CA SER A 53 -9.07 -9.32 2.80
C SER A 53 -9.51 -10.65 2.18
N ALA A 54 -10.81 -10.84 1.95
CA ALA A 54 -11.35 -12.00 1.26
C ALA A 54 -10.89 -12.07 -0.21
N ALA A 55 -10.85 -10.94 -0.91
CA ALA A 55 -10.35 -10.87 -2.29
C ALA A 55 -8.85 -11.21 -2.38
N LEU A 56 -8.05 -10.76 -1.41
CA LEU A 56 -6.62 -11.11 -1.30
C LEU A 56 -6.42 -12.61 -1.05
N GLU A 57 -7.19 -13.20 -0.14
CA GLU A 57 -7.10 -14.65 0.15
C GLU A 57 -7.49 -15.49 -1.06
N ASP A 58 -8.53 -15.07 -1.77
CA ASP A 58 -8.99 -15.78 -2.95
C ASP A 58 -8.01 -15.64 -4.14
N ALA A 59 -7.39 -14.47 -4.32
CA ALA A 59 -6.28 -14.29 -5.28
C ALA A 59 -5.13 -15.28 -4.99
N LEU A 60 -4.74 -15.39 -3.72
CA LEU A 60 -3.69 -16.31 -3.27
C LEU A 60 -4.06 -17.80 -3.47
N ALA A 61 -5.35 -18.15 -3.36
CA ALA A 61 -5.83 -19.52 -3.56
C ALA A 61 -5.89 -19.93 -5.05
N ARG A 62 -6.13 -18.96 -5.95
CA ARG A 62 -6.21 -19.20 -7.40
C ARG A 62 -4.84 -19.30 -8.08
N ASP A 63 -3.78 -18.81 -7.44
CA ASP A 63 -2.44 -18.80 -8.03
C ASP A 63 -1.78 -20.19 -7.91
N THR A 64 -2.04 -21.05 -8.90
CA THR A 64 -1.55 -22.44 -8.95
C THR A 64 -0.09 -22.54 -9.40
N GLU A 65 0.47 -21.49 -10.00
CA GLU A 65 1.90 -21.34 -10.28
C GLU A 65 2.43 -20.23 -9.39
N SER A 66 3.46 -20.51 -8.58
CA SER A 66 4.00 -19.57 -7.60
C SER A 66 4.74 -18.42 -8.29
N ASP A 67 4.01 -17.44 -8.84
CA ASP A 67 4.60 -16.19 -9.29
C ASP A 67 5.26 -15.51 -8.08
N PRO A 68 6.60 -15.31 -8.09
CA PRO A 68 7.28 -14.76 -6.91
C PRO A 68 6.99 -13.27 -6.71
N TRP A 69 6.18 -12.64 -7.58
CA TRP A 69 5.89 -11.22 -7.55
C TRP A 69 4.47 -10.94 -7.09
N LEU A 70 4.25 -9.74 -6.56
CA LEU A 70 2.91 -9.29 -6.18
C LEU A 70 1.94 -9.33 -7.36
N THR A 71 0.71 -9.74 -7.06
CA THR A 71 -0.41 -9.54 -7.97
C THR A 71 -0.77 -8.06 -8.06
N PRO A 72 -1.48 -7.61 -9.12
CA PRO A 72 -2.00 -6.25 -9.21
C PRO A 72 -2.77 -5.83 -7.93
N LEU A 73 -3.71 -6.66 -7.48
CA LEU A 73 -4.50 -6.38 -6.27
C LEU A 73 -3.61 -6.17 -5.03
N GLU A 74 -2.63 -7.05 -4.82
CA GLU A 74 -1.69 -6.93 -3.69
C GLU A 74 -0.87 -5.65 -3.77
N CYS A 75 -0.34 -5.32 -4.96
CA CYS A 75 0.41 -4.09 -5.21
C CYS A 75 -0.45 -2.85 -4.88
N SER A 76 -1.62 -2.73 -5.49
CA SER A 76 -2.54 -1.60 -5.30
C SER A 76 -2.96 -1.40 -3.84
N VAL A 77 -3.29 -2.49 -3.13
CA VAL A 77 -3.64 -2.43 -1.70
C VAL A 77 -2.44 -2.01 -0.85
N SER A 78 -1.24 -2.52 -1.15
CA SER A 78 -0.01 -2.17 -0.44
C SER A 78 0.36 -0.69 -0.60
N LEU A 79 0.19 -0.15 -1.81
CA LEU A 79 0.42 1.26 -2.11
C LEU A 79 -0.60 2.17 -1.41
N THR A 80 -1.88 1.81 -1.48
CA THR A 80 -2.98 2.64 -0.97
C THR A 80 -3.00 2.68 0.56
N SER A 81 -2.64 1.57 1.21
CA SER A 81 -2.58 1.44 2.67
C SER A 81 -1.24 1.85 3.29
N TRP A 82 -0.26 2.28 2.49
CA TRP A 82 1.10 2.56 2.93
C TRP A 82 1.72 1.41 3.73
N PHE A 83 1.62 0.19 3.20
CA PHE A 83 2.06 -1.01 3.90
C PHE A 83 3.54 -0.92 4.33
N PRO A 84 3.86 -1.10 5.63
CA PRO A 84 5.17 -0.74 6.21
C PRO A 84 6.28 -1.78 5.95
N ALA A 85 6.26 -2.41 4.78
CA ALA A 85 7.30 -3.34 4.34
C ALA A 85 8.62 -2.59 4.08
N PRO A 86 9.78 -3.28 4.13
CA PRO A 86 11.10 -2.65 3.94
C PRO A 86 11.41 -2.39 2.46
N TRP A 87 10.47 -1.78 1.72
CA TRP A 87 10.48 -1.63 0.27
C TRP A 87 11.82 -1.18 -0.32
N THR A 88 12.33 -1.95 -1.29
CA THR A 88 13.43 -1.57 -2.17
C THR A 88 12.92 -1.22 -3.57
N PRO A 89 13.68 -0.41 -4.36
CA PRO A 89 13.33 -0.12 -5.75
C PRO A 89 13.10 -1.38 -6.57
N GLU A 90 13.93 -2.41 -6.41
CA GLU A 90 13.85 -3.68 -7.13
C GLU A 90 12.57 -4.44 -6.80
N ALA A 91 12.20 -4.51 -5.52
CA ALA A 91 11.00 -5.20 -5.06
C ALA A 91 9.72 -4.54 -5.60
N LEU A 92 9.72 -3.22 -5.80
CA LEU A 92 8.53 -2.48 -6.20
C LEU A 92 8.40 -2.27 -7.73
N ALA A 93 9.52 -2.20 -8.45
CA ALA A 93 9.51 -1.89 -9.89
C ALA A 93 8.72 -2.91 -10.71
N ARG A 94 8.91 -4.21 -10.45
CA ARG A 94 8.25 -5.28 -11.21
C ARG A 94 6.73 -5.31 -10.97
N PRO A 95 6.22 -5.27 -9.72
CA PRO A 95 4.79 -5.08 -9.46
C PRO A 95 4.20 -3.85 -10.16
N LEU A 96 4.85 -2.69 -10.08
CA LEU A 96 4.38 -1.46 -10.72
C LEU A 96 4.25 -1.60 -12.25
N SER A 97 5.15 -2.37 -12.87
CA SER A 97 5.10 -2.60 -14.33
C SER A 97 3.90 -3.39 -14.82
N ARG A 98 3.18 -4.08 -13.92
CA ARG A 98 1.95 -4.83 -14.25
C ARG A 98 0.71 -3.95 -14.25
N GLU A 99 0.71 -2.89 -13.46
CA GLU A 99 -0.46 -2.02 -13.26
C GLU A 99 -0.37 -0.70 -14.03
N HIS A 100 0.85 -0.21 -14.28
CA HIS A 100 1.06 1.13 -14.83
C HIS A 100 1.71 1.09 -16.21
N ARG A 101 1.26 2.01 -17.07
CA ARG A 101 1.77 2.16 -18.44
C ARG A 101 3.24 2.58 -18.48
N ASP A 102 3.66 3.44 -17.56
CA ASP A 102 5.00 4.05 -17.54
C ASP A 102 5.70 3.79 -16.19
N PRO A 103 6.03 2.52 -15.88
CA PRO A 103 6.57 2.12 -14.58
C PRO A 103 8.06 2.47 -14.45
N PRO A 104 8.64 2.36 -13.24
CA PRO A 104 10.08 2.42 -13.04
C PRO A 104 10.82 1.30 -13.78
N VAL A 105 11.82 1.69 -14.57
CA VAL A 105 12.72 0.79 -15.30
C VAL A 105 14.16 1.16 -14.97
N PHE A 106 14.99 0.16 -14.67
CA PHE A 106 16.41 0.36 -14.43
C PHE A 106 17.20 0.21 -15.74
N ALA A 107 17.87 1.27 -16.18
CA ALA A 107 18.71 1.28 -17.38
C ALA A 107 19.87 2.28 -17.25
N ASP A 108 21.04 1.92 -17.75
CA ASP A 108 22.26 2.74 -17.72
C ASP A 108 22.63 3.24 -16.30
N GLY A 109 22.45 2.40 -15.28
CA GLY A 109 22.75 2.76 -13.89
C GLY A 109 21.76 3.75 -13.25
N ALA A 110 20.57 3.92 -13.84
CA ALA A 110 19.55 4.83 -13.35
C ALA A 110 18.16 4.20 -13.38
N TRP A 111 17.33 4.52 -12.40
CA TRP A 111 15.89 4.30 -12.48
C TRP A 111 15.24 5.41 -13.29
N ARG A 112 14.36 5.06 -14.23
CA ARG A 112 13.60 6.00 -15.06
C ARG A 112 12.13 5.64 -15.03
N TRP A 113 11.24 6.62 -14.92
CA TRP A 113 9.80 6.40 -15.01
C TRP A 113 9.10 7.61 -15.63
N LEU A 114 7.89 7.37 -16.14
CA LEU A 114 7.09 8.31 -16.94
C LEU A 114 7.79 8.75 -18.25
N PHE A 115 7.08 9.55 -19.04
CA PHE A 115 7.54 9.99 -20.36
C PHE A 115 7.55 11.53 -20.53
N ASP A 116 6.57 12.24 -19.95
CA ASP A 116 6.55 13.70 -19.73
C ASP A 116 5.42 14.05 -18.73
N PRO A 117 5.70 14.40 -17.45
CA PRO A 117 7.04 14.60 -16.91
C PRO A 117 7.88 13.31 -16.92
N ASP A 118 9.18 13.40 -17.18
CA ASP A 118 10.11 12.28 -17.00
C ASP A 118 10.89 12.43 -15.69
N PHE A 119 11.09 11.29 -15.04
CA PHE A 119 11.84 11.21 -13.81
C PHE A 119 13.02 10.25 -14.01
N THR A 120 14.18 10.66 -13.50
CA THR A 120 15.39 9.83 -13.46
C THR A 120 15.95 9.87 -12.05
N ALA A 121 16.22 8.73 -11.44
CA ALA A 121 16.97 8.61 -10.20
C ALA A 121 18.31 7.92 -10.46
N ARG A 122 19.42 8.59 -10.14
CA ARG A 122 20.79 8.09 -10.26
C ARG A 122 21.42 7.95 -8.88
N ALA A 123 22.31 6.99 -8.72
CA ALA A 123 23.10 6.89 -7.49
C ALA A 123 23.87 8.19 -7.26
N GLY A 124 23.72 8.77 -6.06
CA GLY A 124 24.45 9.96 -5.63
C GLY A 124 25.91 9.64 -5.29
N ILE A 125 26.78 10.65 -5.36
CA ILE A 125 28.21 10.52 -5.02
C ILE A 125 28.40 10.17 -3.54
N ASP A 126 27.54 10.73 -2.68
CA ASP A 126 27.60 10.54 -1.22
C ASP A 126 26.70 9.39 -0.72
N GLY A 127 26.24 8.53 -1.65
CA GLY A 127 25.16 7.58 -1.41
C GLY A 127 23.78 8.18 -1.68
N GLY A 128 22.74 7.33 -1.55
CA GLY A 128 21.36 7.72 -1.88
C GLY A 128 21.14 7.95 -3.38
N TRP A 129 20.13 8.77 -3.70
CA TRP A 129 19.64 8.98 -5.06
C TRP A 129 19.48 10.46 -5.39
N GLU A 130 20.11 10.89 -6.48
CA GLU A 130 19.81 12.16 -7.16
C GLU A 130 18.64 11.94 -8.12
N ILE A 131 17.55 12.66 -7.89
CA ILE A 131 16.32 12.62 -8.68
C ILE A 131 16.26 13.86 -9.54
N ILE A 132 16.25 13.65 -10.86
CA ILE A 132 16.04 14.68 -11.87
C ILE A 132 14.61 14.50 -12.38
N ARG A 133 13.83 15.57 -12.30
CA ARG A 133 12.47 15.65 -12.87
C ARG A 133 12.46 16.72 -13.94
N HIS A 134 12.00 16.37 -15.13
CA HIS A 134 11.61 17.36 -16.13
C HIS A 134 10.08 17.35 -16.27
N GLU A 135 9.49 18.54 -16.31
CA GLU A 135 8.07 18.71 -16.56
C GLU A 135 7.87 19.95 -17.44
N ARG A 136 7.37 19.77 -18.66
CA ARG A 136 6.93 20.88 -19.53
C ARG A 136 7.90 22.07 -19.60
N GLY A 137 9.19 21.79 -19.79
CA GLY A 137 10.25 22.81 -19.89
C GLY A 137 10.85 23.28 -18.56
N SER A 138 10.36 22.79 -17.42
CA SER A 138 11.00 22.96 -16.12
C SER A 138 11.89 21.75 -15.78
N ARG A 139 13.04 22.01 -15.15
CA ARG A 139 13.93 20.98 -14.61
C ARG A 139 14.12 21.22 -13.12
N SER A 140 13.93 20.17 -12.32
CA SER A 140 14.22 20.20 -10.89
C SER A 140 15.11 19.03 -10.51
N VAL A 141 15.95 19.25 -9.51
CA VAL A 141 16.84 18.24 -8.93
C VAL A 141 16.53 18.14 -7.45
N ALA A 142 16.38 16.92 -6.95
CA ALA A 142 16.21 16.62 -5.53
C ALA A 142 17.12 15.45 -5.16
N THR A 143 17.49 15.33 -3.89
CA THR A 143 18.27 14.19 -3.39
C THR A 143 17.50 13.48 -2.29
N VAL A 144 17.45 12.16 -2.34
CA VAL A 144 16.92 11.33 -1.25
C VAL A 144 18.02 10.41 -0.74
N GLN A 145 18.12 10.24 0.57
CA GLN A 145 19.30 9.60 1.18
C GLN A 145 19.20 8.06 1.22
N THR A 146 18.01 7.49 1.02
CA THR A 146 17.77 6.06 1.20
C THR A 146 16.89 5.48 0.11
N ASP A 147 17.02 4.18 -0.12
CA ASP A 147 16.11 3.39 -0.97
C ASP A 147 14.66 3.53 -0.51
N ARG A 148 14.45 3.55 0.81
CA ARG A 148 13.15 3.79 1.42
C ARG A 148 12.55 5.13 0.99
N ALA A 149 13.34 6.20 0.97
CA ALA A 149 12.84 7.51 0.56
C ALA A 149 12.50 7.53 -0.94
N LEU A 150 13.28 6.82 -1.77
CA LEU A 150 12.97 6.65 -3.19
C LEU A 150 11.67 5.82 -3.41
N THR A 151 11.50 4.70 -2.72
CA THR A 151 10.29 3.88 -2.83
C THR A 151 9.07 4.59 -2.26
N THR A 152 9.21 5.34 -1.17
CA THR A 152 8.12 6.18 -0.63
C THR A 152 7.66 7.24 -1.64
N LEU A 153 8.60 7.83 -2.39
CA LEU A 153 8.26 8.73 -3.51
C LEU A 153 7.48 8.00 -4.60
N TRP A 154 7.90 6.79 -4.98
CA TRP A 154 7.18 5.97 -5.96
C TRP A 154 5.79 5.60 -5.47
N MET A 155 5.65 5.11 -4.23
CA MET A 155 4.35 4.77 -3.64
C MET A 155 3.42 5.98 -3.63
N SER A 156 3.95 7.15 -3.23
CA SER A 156 3.21 8.40 -3.32
C SER A 156 2.74 8.69 -4.74
N HIS A 157 3.58 8.47 -5.75
CA HIS A 157 3.26 8.79 -7.13
C HIS A 157 2.24 7.81 -7.74
N PHE A 158 2.48 6.51 -7.57
CA PHE A 158 1.73 5.44 -8.23
C PHE A 158 0.45 5.04 -7.50
N ARG A 159 0.27 5.46 -6.23
CA ARG A 159 -1.06 5.38 -5.60
C ARG A 159 -2.07 6.21 -6.42
N THR A 160 -3.27 5.68 -6.58
CA THR A 160 -4.36 6.39 -7.26
C THR A 160 -4.69 7.71 -6.55
N LYS A 161 -4.37 8.87 -7.16
CA LYS A 161 -4.59 10.22 -6.58
C LYS A 161 -5.86 10.92 -7.06
N PHE A 162 -6.77 10.25 -7.77
CA PHE A 162 -7.87 10.94 -8.43
C PHE A 162 -8.84 11.59 -7.44
N ALA A 163 -9.40 12.73 -7.85
CA ALA A 163 -10.19 13.67 -7.04
C ALA A 163 -11.50 13.13 -6.46
N PHE A 164 -11.81 11.84 -6.67
CA PHE A 164 -12.91 11.13 -6.05
C PHE A 164 -12.40 9.83 -5.40
N PRO A 165 -12.85 9.47 -4.18
CA PRO A 165 -12.34 8.30 -3.44
C PRO A 165 -12.39 6.97 -4.20
N LEU A 166 -13.24 6.87 -5.24
CA LEU A 166 -13.44 5.66 -6.04
C LEU A 166 -12.65 5.66 -7.37
N GLY A 167 -11.84 6.68 -7.63
CA GLY A 167 -11.09 6.80 -8.88
C GLY A 167 -11.93 7.20 -10.10
N HIS A 168 -13.24 7.41 -9.94
CA HIS A 168 -14.15 7.84 -11.00
C HIS A 168 -15.27 8.74 -10.43
N ALA A 169 -15.91 9.52 -11.30
CA ALA A 169 -17.04 10.37 -10.93
C ALA A 169 -18.29 9.51 -10.66
N VAL A 170 -18.99 9.83 -9.57
CA VAL A 170 -20.24 9.15 -9.18
C VAL A 170 -21.44 9.89 -9.77
N GLN A 171 -22.37 9.16 -10.37
CA GLN A 171 -23.65 9.73 -10.81
C GLN A 171 -24.63 9.82 -9.64
N PRO A 172 -25.31 10.96 -9.41
CA PRO A 172 -26.24 11.10 -8.29
C PRO A 172 -27.36 10.05 -8.26
N ALA A 173 -27.87 9.66 -9.43
CA ALA A 173 -28.93 8.64 -9.54
C ALA A 173 -28.49 7.25 -9.06
N ASP A 174 -27.23 6.87 -9.30
CA ASP A 174 -26.69 5.58 -8.84
C ASP A 174 -26.52 5.58 -7.31
N LEU A 175 -26.13 6.72 -6.75
CA LEU A 175 -26.03 6.91 -5.30
C LEU A 175 -27.41 6.74 -4.64
N GLU A 176 -28.44 7.41 -5.16
CA GLU A 176 -29.82 7.27 -4.67
C GLU A 176 -30.31 5.81 -4.76
N THR A 177 -30.04 5.15 -5.88
CA THR A 177 -30.43 3.76 -6.13
C THR A 177 -29.82 2.80 -5.10
N LEU A 178 -28.55 2.98 -4.74
CA LEU A 178 -27.86 2.06 -3.81
C LEU A 178 -28.08 2.41 -2.33
N THR A 179 -28.41 3.66 -2.01
CA THR A 179 -28.38 4.16 -0.62
C THR A 179 -29.20 3.30 0.35
N GLN A 180 -30.45 2.96 0.02
CA GLN A 180 -31.30 2.20 0.94
C GLN A 180 -30.79 0.76 1.15
N ALA A 181 -30.32 0.11 0.09
CA ALA A 181 -29.70 -1.22 0.19
C ALA A 181 -28.42 -1.16 1.04
N SER A 182 -27.58 -0.15 0.84
CA SER A 182 -26.36 0.04 1.64
C SER A 182 -26.65 0.30 3.11
N ILE A 183 -27.72 1.04 3.45
CA ILE A 183 -28.15 1.25 4.85
C ILE A 183 -28.55 -0.08 5.49
N ALA A 184 -29.30 -0.93 4.79
CA ALA A 184 -29.69 -2.25 5.29
C ALA A 184 -28.47 -3.14 5.57
N VAL A 185 -27.49 -3.17 4.65
CA VAL A 185 -26.23 -3.92 4.85
C VAL A 185 -25.45 -3.39 6.05
N LYS A 186 -25.30 -2.06 6.18
CA LYS A 186 -24.63 -1.45 7.35
C LYS A 186 -25.28 -1.84 8.67
N THR A 187 -26.61 -1.93 8.69
CA THR A 187 -27.36 -2.31 9.89
C THR A 187 -27.16 -3.79 10.24
N ALA A 188 -27.16 -4.65 9.23
CA ALA A 188 -26.90 -6.08 9.41
C ALA A 188 -25.46 -6.32 9.91
N ASP A 189 -24.47 -5.62 9.36
CA ASP A 189 -23.08 -5.70 9.79
C ASP A 189 -22.87 -5.20 11.22
N ALA A 190 -23.51 -4.09 11.62
CA ALA A 190 -23.47 -3.63 13.00
C ALA A 190 -24.00 -4.71 13.99
N THR A 191 -24.93 -5.55 13.55
CA THR A 191 -25.42 -6.68 14.36
C THR A 191 -24.40 -7.81 14.42
N ASP A 192 -23.70 -8.10 13.33
CA ASP A 192 -22.62 -9.11 13.30
C ASP A 192 -21.39 -8.67 14.10
N ALA A 193 -21.05 -7.38 14.05
CA ALA A 193 -20.01 -6.73 14.83
C ALA A 193 -20.19 -6.91 16.35
N ALA A 194 -21.42 -7.13 16.83
CA ALA A 194 -21.71 -7.41 18.24
C ALA A 194 -21.37 -8.86 18.67
N ARG A 195 -20.96 -9.74 17.74
CA ARG A 195 -20.66 -11.14 18.05
C ARG A 195 -19.32 -11.31 18.79
N PRO A 196 -19.14 -12.42 19.55
CA PRO A 196 -17.95 -12.62 20.40
C PRO A 196 -16.60 -12.61 19.67
N TYR A 197 -16.58 -13.06 18.41
CA TYR A 197 -15.32 -13.16 17.66
C TYR A 197 -14.77 -11.76 17.28
N ARG A 198 -15.65 -10.81 16.96
CA ARG A 198 -15.32 -9.40 16.66
C ARG A 198 -14.86 -8.64 17.88
N SER A 199 -15.59 -8.78 18.99
CA SER A 199 -15.19 -8.20 20.28
C SER A 199 -13.85 -8.75 20.79
N SER A 200 -13.57 -10.04 20.58
CA SER A 200 -12.27 -10.63 20.93
C SER A 200 -11.12 -10.05 20.11
N TRP A 201 -11.33 -9.83 18.81
CA TRP A 201 -10.36 -9.15 17.95
C TRP A 201 -10.08 -7.72 18.43
N ARG A 202 -11.12 -6.89 18.62
CA ARG A 202 -10.96 -5.51 19.09
C ARG A 202 -10.16 -5.43 20.38
N ARG A 203 -10.51 -6.26 21.35
CA ARG A 203 -9.80 -6.32 22.63
C ARG A 203 -8.32 -6.64 22.44
N MET A 204 -7.99 -7.69 21.67
CA MET A 204 -6.61 -8.07 21.40
C MET A 204 -5.81 -6.94 20.72
N ARG A 205 -6.43 -6.26 19.75
CA ARG A 205 -5.85 -5.10 19.07
C ARG A 205 -5.57 -3.97 20.06
N ASP A 206 -6.58 -3.55 20.80
CA ASP A 206 -6.50 -2.38 21.69
C ASP A 206 -5.47 -2.61 22.82
N GLU A 207 -5.43 -3.83 23.37
CA GLU A 207 -4.40 -4.26 24.33
C GLU A 207 -2.98 -4.14 23.74
N THR A 208 -2.81 -4.53 22.46
CA THR A 208 -1.50 -4.48 21.77
C THR A 208 -1.06 -3.06 21.43
N ILE A 209 -1.98 -2.22 20.92
CA ILE A 209 -1.69 -0.82 20.57
C ILE A 209 -1.32 -0.03 21.84
N THR A 210 -2.10 -0.19 22.91
CA THR A 210 -1.85 0.50 24.18
C THR A 210 -0.49 0.08 24.77
N ALA A 211 -0.20 -1.22 24.81
CA ALA A 211 1.08 -1.73 25.31
C ALA A 211 2.28 -1.18 24.54
N THR A 212 2.15 -1.01 23.22
CA THR A 212 3.22 -0.45 22.37
C THR A 212 3.39 1.06 22.60
N GLY A 213 2.29 1.82 22.69
CA GLY A 213 2.34 3.27 22.93
C GLY A 213 2.91 3.66 24.30
N ASP A 214 2.72 2.82 25.33
CA ASP A 214 3.30 3.02 26.66
C ASP A 214 4.81 2.71 26.71
N GLN A 215 5.34 1.90 25.78
CA GLN A 215 6.77 1.65 25.65
C GLN A 215 7.52 2.82 25.01
N ASP A 216 6.91 3.50 24.04
CA ASP A 216 7.51 4.65 23.36
C ASP A 216 7.49 5.95 24.20
N THR A 217 6.68 6.02 25.25
CA THR A 217 6.60 7.19 26.16
C THR A 217 7.51 7.09 27.40
N ASN A 218 8.11 5.93 27.66
CA ASN A 218 9.02 5.69 28.78
C ASN A 218 10.49 5.45 28.34
N GLY A 219 10.82 5.73 27.07
CA GLY A 219 12.16 5.61 26.48
C GLY A 219 12.91 6.92 26.35
#